data_AF-A0A351SVF1-F1
#
_entry.id   AF-A0A351SVF1-F1
#
_cell.length_a   1.000
_cell.length_b   1.000
_cell.length_c   1.000
_cell.angle_alpha   90.00
_cell.angle_beta   90.00
_cell.angle_gamma   90.00
#
_symmetry.space_group_name_H-M   'P 1'
#
loop_
_entity.id
_entity.type
_entity.pdbx_description
1 polymer ?
#
loop_
_entity_poly.entity_id
_entity_poly.type
_entity_poly.pdbx_seq_one_letter_code
_entity_poly.pdbx_strand_id
1 'polypeptide(L)'
;MQDQDKEVQYAEIVKLFGFVLSQYRLYSDRHPAAQLAIRNFSVRLEMVLNSEPNVTMAFVGGRLIVNDHALDHKKVGVAELLRETHRLHVESLTFDRGADGEEIGSFFKLIALPARDIEALGGLKKVLEEANLGHVRIGTARIQIIKEEEAVVKKSE
;
A
#
# COMPACT_ATOMS: atom_id res chain seq x y z
N MET A 1 12.36 16.71 3.36
CA MET A 1 11.55 16.44 2.16
C MET A 1 10.39 17.44 2.18
N GLN A 2 10.11 18.14 1.09
CA GLN A 2 8.95 19.04 1.05
C GLN A 2 7.66 18.20 0.93
N ASP A 3 6.52 18.70 1.41
CA ASP A 3 5.27 17.92 1.43
C ASP A 3 4.76 17.51 0.04
N GLN A 4 5.01 18.33 -0.99
CA GLN A 4 4.72 17.96 -2.37
C GLN A 4 5.56 16.78 -2.85
N ASP A 5 6.82 16.66 -2.40
CA ASP A 5 7.68 15.53 -2.78
C ASP A 5 7.16 14.22 -2.17
N LYS A 6 6.64 14.27 -0.94
CA LYS A 6 6.05 13.11 -0.26
C LYS A 6 4.83 12.57 -1.00
N GLU A 7 3.89 13.45 -1.36
CA GLU A 7 2.69 13.04 -2.09
C GLU A 7 3.05 12.35 -3.41
N VAL A 8 4.03 12.87 -4.15
CA VAL A 8 4.51 12.28 -5.41
C VAL A 8 5.12 10.89 -5.16
N GLN A 9 5.94 10.74 -4.12
CA GLN A 9 6.54 9.46 -3.77
C GLN A 9 5.49 8.42 -3.37
N TYR A 10 4.52 8.79 -2.53
CA TYR A 10 3.43 7.91 -2.14
C TYR A 10 2.52 7.52 -3.29
N ALA A 11 2.19 8.47 -4.18
CA ALA A 11 1.42 8.16 -5.38
C ALA A 11 2.15 7.16 -6.29
N GLU A 12 3.48 7.27 -6.41
CA GLU A 12 4.27 6.30 -7.18
C GLU A 12 4.30 4.92 -6.50
N ILE A 13 4.40 4.84 -5.16
CA ILE A 13 4.28 3.57 -4.43
C ILE A 13 2.94 2.90 -4.72
N VAL A 14 1.83 3.64 -4.65
CA VAL A 14 0.49 3.11 -4.87
C VAL A 14 0.29 2.64 -6.31
N LYS A 15 0.81 3.39 -7.28
CA LYS A 15 0.81 3.00 -8.69
C LYS A 15 1.60 1.70 -8.90
N LEU A 16 2.81 1.61 -8.34
CA LEU A 16 3.64 0.40 -8.45
C LEU A 16 3.00 -0.79 -7.73
N PHE A 17 2.32 -0.57 -6.60
CA PHE A 17 1.58 -1.60 -5.89
C PHE A 17 0.53 -2.25 -6.81
N GLY A 18 -0.33 -1.44 -7.42
CA GLY A 18 -1.36 -1.94 -8.35
C GLY A 18 -0.73 -2.69 -9.53
N PHE A 19 0.37 -2.16 -10.06
CA PHE A 19 1.11 -2.82 -11.14
C PHE A 19 1.66 -4.19 -10.71
N VAL A 20 2.34 -4.29 -9.57
CA VAL A 20 2.86 -5.58 -9.06
C VAL A 20 1.72 -6.58 -8.87
N LEU A 21 0.62 -6.15 -8.24
CA LEU A 21 -0.54 -7.01 -8.01
C LEU A 21 -1.11 -7.54 -9.33
N SER A 22 -1.17 -6.71 -10.38
CA SER A 22 -1.57 -7.15 -11.72
C SER A 22 -0.63 -8.21 -12.30
N GLN A 23 0.69 -8.06 -12.09
CA GLN A 23 1.67 -9.01 -12.62
C GLN A 23 1.57 -10.37 -11.93
N TYR A 24 1.35 -10.39 -10.62
CA TYR A 24 1.17 -11.62 -9.84
C TYR A 24 -0.13 -12.37 -10.15
N ARG A 25 -1.12 -11.67 -10.72
CA ARG A 25 -2.37 -12.29 -11.20
C ARG A 25 -2.23 -12.89 -12.60
N LEU A 26 -1.42 -12.27 -13.45
CA LEU A 26 -1.24 -12.67 -14.85
C LEU A 26 -0.17 -13.74 -15.01
N TYR A 27 0.86 -13.71 -14.17
CA TYR A 27 2.03 -14.54 -14.28
C TYR A 27 2.36 -15.20 -12.94
N SER A 28 3.12 -16.30 -12.99
CA SER A 28 3.72 -16.86 -11.78
C SER A 28 4.75 -15.90 -11.18
N ASP A 29 5.00 -16.05 -9.89
CA ASP A 29 6.02 -15.32 -9.14
C ASP A 29 7.43 -15.43 -9.76
N ARG A 30 7.72 -16.50 -10.50
CA ARG A 30 9.01 -16.71 -11.20
C ARG A 30 9.11 -16.02 -12.56
N HIS A 31 8.03 -15.45 -13.07
CA HIS A 31 8.05 -14.82 -14.39
C HIS A 31 8.88 -13.52 -14.38
N PRO A 32 9.70 -13.24 -15.41
CA PRO A 32 10.57 -12.06 -15.45
C PRO A 32 9.83 -10.73 -15.24
N ALA A 33 8.58 -10.62 -15.72
CA ALA A 33 7.77 -9.42 -15.54
C ALA A 33 7.35 -9.19 -14.07
N ALA A 34 6.93 -10.24 -13.36
CA ALA A 34 6.58 -10.16 -11.94
C ALA A 34 7.81 -9.83 -11.08
N GLN A 35 8.93 -10.49 -11.38
CA GLN A 35 10.22 -10.24 -10.73
C GLN A 35 10.72 -8.80 -10.93
N LEU A 36 10.58 -8.26 -12.15
CA LEU A 36 10.94 -6.86 -12.43
C LEU A 36 10.01 -5.88 -11.70
N ALA A 37 8.71 -6.16 -11.68
CA ALA A 37 7.74 -5.31 -11.00
C ALA A 37 8.04 -5.24 -9.49
N ILE A 38 8.31 -6.38 -8.85
CA ILE A 38 8.69 -6.41 -7.43
C ILE A 38 9.96 -5.64 -7.16
N ARG A 39 11.02 -5.85 -7.96
CA ARG A 39 12.27 -5.08 -7.79
C ARG A 39 12.04 -3.58 -7.85
N ASN A 40 11.23 -3.11 -8.81
CA ASN A 40 10.92 -1.69 -8.95
C ASN A 40 10.12 -1.15 -7.76
N PHE A 41 9.15 -1.92 -7.26
CA PHE A 41 8.39 -1.57 -6.07
C PHE A 41 9.28 -1.54 -4.83
N SER A 42 10.09 -2.58 -4.59
CA SER A 42 11.00 -2.69 -3.44
C SER A 42 12.00 -1.52 -3.41
N VAL A 43 12.63 -1.19 -4.54
CA VAL A 43 13.55 -0.03 -4.63
C VAL A 43 12.82 1.27 -4.30
N ARG A 44 11.60 1.46 -4.82
CA ARG A 44 10.81 2.68 -4.54
C ARG A 44 10.40 2.76 -3.07
N LEU A 45 9.95 1.65 -2.50
CA LEU A 45 9.55 1.56 -1.10
C LEU A 45 10.73 1.81 -0.17
N GLU A 46 11.89 1.21 -0.45
CA GLU A 46 13.13 1.40 0.31
C GLU A 46 13.57 2.87 0.32
N MET A 47 13.49 3.57 -0.82
CA MET A 47 13.80 5.01 -0.87
C MET A 47 12.94 5.83 0.10
N VAL A 48 11.65 5.51 0.23
CA VAL A 48 10.75 6.20 1.17
C VAL A 48 11.09 5.78 2.62
N LEU A 49 11.28 4.48 2.87
CA LEU A 49 11.64 3.93 4.19
C LEU A 49 13.03 4.37 4.69
N ASN A 50 13.90 4.88 3.83
CA ASN A 50 15.15 5.52 4.25
C ASN A 50 14.91 6.85 4.98
N SER A 51 13.79 7.52 4.69
CA SER A 51 13.39 8.77 5.34
C SER A 51 12.29 8.62 6.38
N GLU A 52 11.56 7.50 6.36
CA GLU A 52 10.40 7.24 7.21
C GLU A 52 10.53 5.89 7.93
N PRO A 53 10.05 5.75 9.17
CA PRO A 53 10.15 4.47 9.89
C PRO A 53 9.28 3.37 9.25
N ASN A 54 8.17 3.76 8.63
CA ASN A 54 7.23 2.88 7.94
C ASN A 54 6.45 3.64 6.87
N VAL A 55 5.83 2.90 5.96
CA VAL A 55 4.82 3.38 5.01
C VAL A 55 3.52 2.65 5.30
N THR A 56 2.54 3.37 5.85
CA THR A 56 1.21 2.86 6.15
C THR A 56 0.19 3.39 5.15
N MET A 57 -0.46 2.49 4.41
CA MET A 57 -1.61 2.77 3.57
C MET A 57 -2.88 2.41 4.33
N ALA A 58 -3.72 3.40 4.65
CA ALA A 58 -5.02 3.17 5.26
C ALA A 58 -6.17 3.50 4.30
N PHE A 59 -7.22 2.69 4.38
CA PHE A 59 -8.38 2.71 3.52
C PHE A 59 -9.61 3.10 4.34
N VAL A 60 -9.92 4.39 4.43
CA VAL A 60 -10.97 4.92 5.32
C VAL A 60 -12.01 5.69 4.51
N GLY A 61 -13.28 5.29 4.61
CA GLY A 61 -14.38 6.00 3.97
C GLY A 61 -14.22 6.16 2.44
N GLY A 62 -13.65 5.16 1.78
CA GLY A 62 -13.37 5.20 0.33
C GLY A 62 -12.21 6.10 -0.07
N ARG A 63 -11.37 6.52 0.89
CA ARG A 63 -10.16 7.32 0.64
C ARG A 63 -8.93 6.52 1.01
N LEU A 64 -7.85 6.79 0.28
CA LEU A 64 -6.52 6.28 0.59
C LEU A 64 -5.71 7.36 1.28
N ILE A 65 -5.19 7.03 2.45
CA ILE A 65 -4.25 7.87 3.19
C ILE A 65 -2.95 7.09 3.30
N VAL A 66 -1.85 7.69 2.91
CA VAL A 66 -0.50 7.14 3.06
C VAL A 66 0.22 7.96 4.11
N ASN A 67 0.52 7.33 5.25
CA ASN A 67 0.96 7.99 6.48
C ASN A 67 0.03 9.15 6.86
N ASP A 68 0.45 10.39 6.64
CA ASP A 68 -0.28 11.62 6.94
C ASP A 68 -0.87 12.30 5.69
N HIS A 69 -0.67 11.73 4.49
CA HIS A 69 -1.11 12.33 3.23
C HIS A 69 -2.31 11.60 2.60
N ALA A 70 -3.42 12.32 2.45
CA ALA A 70 -4.55 11.83 1.66
C ALA A 70 -4.20 11.90 0.16
N LEU A 71 -4.32 10.78 -0.54
CA LEU A 71 -4.11 10.73 -1.98
C LEU A 71 -5.43 10.97 -2.73
N ASP A 72 -5.39 11.80 -3.76
CA ASP A 72 -6.54 12.00 -4.66
C ASP A 72 -6.90 10.67 -5.34
N HIS A 73 -8.18 10.30 -5.26
CA HIS A 73 -8.76 9.14 -5.94
C HIS A 73 -8.48 9.07 -7.46
N LYS A 74 -8.19 10.22 -8.10
CA LYS A 74 -7.81 10.30 -9.51
C LYS A 74 -6.39 9.83 -9.80
N LYS A 75 -5.52 9.71 -8.79
CA LYS A 75 -4.16 9.22 -8.97
C LYS A 75 -4.20 7.74 -9.39
N VAL A 76 -3.28 7.39 -10.29
CA VAL A 76 -3.19 6.04 -10.85
C VAL A 76 -3.00 5.01 -9.74
N GLY A 77 -3.75 3.90 -9.81
CA GLY A 77 -3.67 2.80 -8.84
C GLY A 77 -4.53 2.97 -7.59
N VAL A 78 -4.92 4.19 -7.20
CA VAL A 78 -5.70 4.43 -5.95
C VAL A 78 -7.04 3.71 -5.97
N ALA A 79 -7.82 3.87 -7.04
CA ALA A 79 -9.14 3.25 -7.15
C ALA A 79 -9.07 1.72 -7.19
N GLU A 80 -8.03 1.16 -7.82
CA GLU A 80 -7.80 -0.29 -7.83
C GLU A 80 -7.45 -0.79 -6.44
N LEU A 81 -6.51 -0.12 -5.77
CA LEU A 81 -6.08 -0.48 -4.43
C LEU A 81 -7.24 -0.47 -3.43
N LEU A 82 -8.09 0.57 -3.48
CA LEU A 82 -9.30 0.66 -2.63
C LEU A 82 -10.29 -0.48 -2.88
N ARG A 83 -10.49 -0.89 -4.14
CA ARG A 83 -11.36 -2.04 -4.46
C ARG A 83 -10.78 -3.34 -3.91
N GLU A 84 -9.47 -3.51 -4.04
CA GLU A 84 -8.78 -4.73 -3.61
C GLU A 84 -8.75 -4.88 -2.09
N THR A 85 -8.45 -3.80 -1.38
CA THR A 85 -8.42 -3.84 0.09
C THR A 85 -9.82 -3.98 0.68
N HIS A 86 -10.84 -3.38 0.05
CA HIS A 86 -12.24 -3.65 0.39
C HIS A 86 -12.61 -5.13 0.18
N ARG A 87 -12.26 -5.72 -0.97
CA ARG A 87 -12.48 -7.15 -1.25
C ARG A 87 -11.83 -8.06 -0.21
N LEU A 88 -10.68 -7.66 0.30
CA LEU A 88 -9.87 -8.41 1.26
C LEU A 88 -10.17 -8.07 2.73
N HIS A 89 -11.11 -7.16 3.00
CA HIS A 89 -11.41 -6.65 4.35
C HIS A 89 -10.17 -6.09 5.08
N VAL A 90 -9.28 -5.41 4.35
CA VAL A 90 -8.07 -4.77 4.87
C VAL A 90 -8.33 -3.29 5.08
N GLU A 91 -8.22 -2.82 6.32
CA GLU A 91 -8.35 -1.40 6.65
C GLU A 91 -7.03 -0.64 6.58
N SER A 92 -5.90 -1.32 6.88
CA SER A 92 -4.57 -0.76 6.67
C SER A 92 -3.54 -1.82 6.29
N LEU A 93 -2.53 -1.38 5.56
CA LEU A 93 -1.33 -2.13 5.21
C LEU A 93 -0.10 -1.29 5.57
N THR A 94 0.83 -1.85 6.31
CA THR A 94 2.07 -1.18 6.74
C THR A 94 3.28 -1.97 6.27
N PHE A 95 4.24 -1.27 5.68
CA PHE A 95 5.59 -1.74 5.43
C PHE A 95 6.55 -1.03 6.37
N ASP A 96 7.28 -1.77 7.19
CA ASP A 96 8.32 -1.26 8.08
C ASP A 96 9.68 -1.27 7.36
N ARG A 97 10.59 -0.41 7.81
CA ARG A 97 11.99 -0.46 7.37
C ARG A 97 12.57 -1.85 7.61
N GLY A 98 13.26 -2.41 6.60
CA GLY A 98 13.80 -3.77 6.63
C GLY A 98 13.01 -4.77 5.79
N ALA A 99 11.84 -4.38 5.24
CA ALA A 99 11.10 -5.19 4.28
C ALA A 99 11.92 -5.42 3.01
N ASP A 100 12.38 -6.65 2.81
CA ASP A 100 13.18 -7.03 1.64
C ASP A 100 12.30 -7.51 0.47
N GLY A 101 12.94 -7.73 -0.70
CA GLY A 101 12.22 -8.15 -1.91
C GLY A 101 11.57 -9.54 -1.81
N GLU A 102 12.10 -10.44 -1.00
CA GLU A 102 11.54 -11.79 -0.81
C GLU A 102 10.29 -11.74 0.07
N GLU A 103 10.35 -10.97 1.15
CA GLU A 103 9.22 -10.72 2.05
C GLU A 103 8.10 -9.99 1.31
N ILE A 104 8.43 -8.92 0.58
CA ILE A 104 7.48 -8.17 -0.26
C ILE A 104 6.87 -9.07 -1.34
N GLY A 105 7.69 -9.88 -2.01
CA GLY A 105 7.23 -10.84 -3.02
C GLY A 105 6.27 -11.88 -2.45
N SER A 106 6.56 -12.37 -1.23
CA SER A 106 5.70 -13.31 -0.50
C SER A 106 4.38 -12.67 -0.15
N PHE A 107 4.39 -11.41 0.34
CA PHE A 107 3.17 -10.65 0.56
C PHE A 107 2.31 -10.54 -0.70
N PHE A 108 2.89 -10.08 -1.83
CA PHE A 108 2.14 -9.93 -3.09
C PHE A 108 1.57 -11.25 -3.61
N LYS A 109 2.31 -12.35 -3.45
CA LYS A 109 1.84 -13.69 -3.78
C LYS A 109 0.57 -14.06 -3.04
N LEU A 110 0.49 -13.75 -1.75
CA LEU A 110 -0.66 -14.08 -0.90
C LEU A 110 -1.86 -13.20 -1.22
N ILE A 111 -1.68 -11.89 -1.38
CA ILE A 111 -2.81 -10.98 -1.69
C ILE A 111 -3.33 -11.10 -3.13
N ALA A 112 -2.51 -11.66 -4.04
CA ALA A 112 -2.91 -11.94 -5.42
C ALA A 112 -3.81 -13.17 -5.54
N LEU A 113 -3.89 -14.01 -4.50
CA LEU A 113 -4.78 -15.18 -4.51
C LEU A 113 -6.25 -14.77 -4.67
N PRO A 114 -7.06 -15.60 -5.37
CA PRO A 114 -8.51 -15.40 -5.42
C PRO A 114 -9.11 -15.32 -4.01
N ALA A 115 -10.11 -14.45 -3.81
CA ALA A 115 -10.73 -14.24 -2.49
C ALA A 115 -11.19 -15.56 -1.86
N ARG A 116 -11.83 -16.43 -2.65
CA ARG A 116 -12.29 -17.75 -2.22
C ARG A 116 -11.16 -18.62 -1.66
N ASP A 117 -9.98 -18.55 -2.24
CA ASP A 117 -8.84 -19.38 -1.84
C ASP A 117 -8.23 -18.82 -0.54
N ILE A 118 -8.19 -17.49 -0.38
CA ILE A 118 -7.82 -16.83 0.88
C ILE A 118 -8.81 -17.21 2.01
N GLU A 119 -10.11 -17.18 1.73
CA GLU A 119 -11.15 -17.59 2.69
C GLU A 119 -11.01 -19.07 3.07
N ALA A 120 -10.72 -19.94 2.10
CA ALA A 120 -10.48 -21.37 2.36
C ALA A 120 -9.26 -21.62 3.26
N LEU A 121 -8.28 -20.70 3.26
CA LEU A 121 -7.12 -20.73 4.16
C LEU A 121 -7.41 -20.11 5.55
N GLY A 122 -8.63 -19.60 5.77
CA GLY A 122 -9.07 -18.99 7.03
C GLY A 122 -8.91 -17.48 7.08
N GLY A 123 -8.85 -16.82 5.92
CA GLY A 123 -8.85 -15.36 5.78
C GLY A 123 -7.44 -14.76 5.68
N LEU A 124 -7.35 -13.54 5.14
CA LEU A 124 -6.06 -12.91 4.82
C LEU A 124 -5.19 -12.70 6.06
N LYS A 125 -5.78 -12.34 7.20
CA LYS A 125 -5.05 -12.13 8.44
C LYS A 125 -4.28 -13.38 8.86
N LYS A 126 -4.97 -14.52 8.88
CA LYS A 126 -4.36 -15.80 9.25
C LYS A 126 -3.26 -16.21 8.27
N VAL A 127 -3.51 -16.04 6.98
CA VAL A 127 -2.54 -16.35 5.92
C VAL A 127 -1.26 -15.51 6.06
N LEU A 128 -1.37 -14.23 6.40
CA LEU A 128 -0.21 -13.36 6.61
C LEU A 128 0.51 -13.67 7.93
N GLU A 129 -0.22 -14.02 9.00
CA GLU A 129 0.38 -14.46 10.27
C GLU A 129 1.20 -15.74 10.09
N GLU A 130 0.67 -16.72 9.34
CA GLU A 130 1.37 -17.98 9.02
C GLU A 130 2.58 -17.77 8.10
N ALA A 131 2.55 -16.75 7.24
CA ALA A 131 3.68 -16.39 6.39
C ALA A 131 4.84 -15.73 7.17
N ASN A 132 4.61 -15.34 8.43
CA ASN A 132 5.61 -14.77 9.33
C ASN A 132 6.40 -13.61 8.71
N LEU A 133 5.69 -12.68 8.08
CA LEU A 133 6.26 -11.46 7.50
C LEU A 133 6.60 -10.48 8.65
N GLY A 134 7.89 -10.24 8.89
CA GLY A 134 8.38 -9.43 10.01
C GLY A 134 8.19 -7.91 9.86
N HIS A 135 8.13 -7.42 8.63
CA HIS A 135 8.07 -6.01 8.27
C HIS A 135 6.85 -5.65 7.40
N VAL A 136 5.98 -6.61 7.09
CA VAL A 136 4.72 -6.35 6.37
C VAL A 136 3.53 -6.75 7.23
N ARG A 137 2.67 -5.79 7.54
CA ARG A 137 1.55 -5.99 8.49
C ARG A 137 0.25 -5.43 7.95
N ILE A 138 -0.86 -6.11 8.24
CA ILE A 138 -2.20 -5.54 8.09
C ILE A 138 -2.75 -5.11 9.46
N GLY A 139 -3.63 -4.13 9.48
CA GLY A 139 -4.23 -3.65 10.73
C GLY A 139 -5.57 -2.96 10.54
N THR A 140 -6.05 -2.40 11.65
CA THR A 140 -7.19 -1.47 11.67
C THR A 140 -6.70 -0.06 11.41
N ALA A 141 -7.42 0.73 10.61
CA ALA A 141 -7.04 2.11 10.34
C ALA A 141 -7.26 3.00 11.57
N ARG A 142 -6.17 3.43 12.23
CA ARG A 142 -6.18 4.51 13.23
C ARG A 142 -5.31 5.65 12.74
N ILE A 143 -5.85 6.50 11.86
CA ILE A 143 -5.14 7.70 11.41
C ILE A 143 -5.80 8.93 12.00
N GLN A 144 -5.02 9.73 12.74
CA GLN A 144 -5.35 11.11 13.05
C GLN A 144 -4.96 11.95 11.83
N ILE A 145 -5.94 12.33 11.02
CA ILE A 145 -5.72 13.35 9.99
C ILE A 145 -5.54 14.68 10.73
N ILE A 146 -4.33 15.20 10.77
CA ILE A 146 -4.12 16.60 11.15
C ILE A 146 -4.63 17.42 9.96
N LYS A 147 -5.83 18.00 10.10
CA LYS A 147 -6.30 19.01 9.15
C LYS A 147 -5.43 20.25 9.36
N GLU A 148 -4.54 20.56 8.42
CA GLU A 148 -4.07 21.93 8.30
C GLU A 148 -5.27 22.80 7.89
N GLU A 149 -5.51 23.83 8.69
CA GLU A 149 -6.62 24.77 8.54
C GLU A 149 -6.53 25.48 7.19
N GLU A 150 -7.60 25.40 6.39
CA GLU A 150 -7.81 26.34 5.29
C GLU A 150 -7.93 27.75 5.88
N ALA A 151 -6.84 28.52 5.81
CA ALA A 151 -6.87 29.95 6.04
C ALA A 151 -7.67 30.62 4.90
N VAL A 152 -9.00 30.69 5.06
CA VAL A 152 -9.85 31.56 4.25
C VAL A 152 -9.62 33.00 4.72
N VAL A 153 -8.59 33.65 4.18
CA VAL A 153 -8.49 35.11 4.23
C VAL A 153 -9.53 35.65 3.25
N LYS A 154 -10.72 35.98 3.75
CA LYS A 154 -11.56 36.98 3.09
C LYS A 154 -11.33 38.33 3.77
N LYS A 155 -10.59 39.17 3.04
CA LYS A 155 -10.37 40.59 3.31
C LYS A 155 -11.72 41.29 3.54
N SER A 156 -11.70 42.15 4.54
CA SER A 156 -12.63 43.25 4.78
C SER A 156 -12.79 44.12 3.53
N GLU A 157 -14.03 44.50 3.22
CA GLU A 157 -14.46 45.82 2.74
C GLU A 157 -15.90 46.06 3.21
#